data_AF-F1L521-F1
#
_entry.id   AF-F1L521-F1
#
_cell.length_a   1.000
_cell.length_b   1.000
_cell.length_c   1.000
_cell.angle_alpha   90.00
_cell.angle_beta   90.00
_cell.angle_gamma   90.00
#
_symmetry.space_group_name_H-M   'P 1'
#
loop_
_entity.id
_entity.type
_entity.pdbx_description
1 polymer ?
#
loop_
_entity_poly.entity_id
_entity_poly.type
_entity_poly.pdbx_seq_one_letter_code
_entity_poly.pdbx_strand_id
1 'polypeptide(L)'
;MQRAVAETRSRLECLGHTLIPFNPLQVAEAFSLFIGAVTVDGCRYLLNKFDADLECDGYASIMNMNRVPFILRRIIAFLTAPFYPRIAHVIRAMPRDTSELRCIYERIEIYRHKFVRAMVSSNIDALLCPVQVVPAVGHVYPMHLFATTSYCGIFNLLDFAAGTVCVSKVTEEDERMLADYPEDDLWV
;
A
#
# COMPACT_ATOMS: atom_id res chain seq x y z
N MET A 1 -6.12 14.82 4.70
CA MET A 1 -4.70 14.53 4.36
C MET A 1 -4.12 15.50 3.34
N GLN A 2 -4.83 15.77 2.23
CA GLN A 2 -4.39 16.71 1.19
C GLN A 2 -4.00 18.09 1.73
N ARG A 3 -4.82 18.66 2.63
CA ARG A 3 -4.54 19.94 3.30
C ARG A 3 -3.17 19.98 3.98
N ALA A 4 -2.83 18.97 4.77
CA ALA A 4 -1.57 18.90 5.49
C ALA A 4 -0.35 18.93 4.54
N VAL A 5 -0.43 18.22 3.41
CA VAL A 5 0.62 18.22 2.39
C VAL A 5 0.68 19.55 1.66
N ALA A 6 -0.47 20.15 1.31
CA ALA A 6 -0.54 21.45 0.66
C ALA A 6 0.05 22.57 1.53
N GLU A 7 -0.30 22.61 2.82
CA GLU A 7 0.28 23.58 3.76
C GLU A 7 1.79 23.38 3.95
N THR A 8 2.25 22.12 4.03
CA THR A 8 3.67 21.80 4.14
C THR A 8 4.44 22.22 2.88
N ARG A 9 3.87 21.96 1.70
CA ARG A 9 4.41 22.42 0.43
C ARG A 9 4.61 23.94 0.43
N SER A 10 3.57 24.71 0.75
CA SER A 10 3.66 26.18 0.78
C SER A 10 4.72 26.69 1.76
N ARG A 11 4.85 26.04 2.93
CA ARG A 11 5.87 26.40 3.93
C ARG A 11 7.28 26.13 3.42
N LEU A 12 7.51 24.99 2.76
CA LEU A 12 8.81 24.65 2.19
C LEU A 12 9.19 25.60 1.05
N GLU A 13 8.24 25.97 0.20
CA GLU A 13 8.44 26.97 -0.86
C GLU A 13 8.85 28.34 -0.25
N CYS A 14 8.18 28.80 0.81
CA CYS A 14 8.54 30.04 1.52
C CYS A 14 9.95 30.00 2.16
N LEU A 15 10.45 28.82 2.52
CA LEU A 15 11.79 28.63 3.05
C LEU A 15 12.88 28.55 1.95
N GLY A 16 12.49 28.68 0.68
CA GLY A 16 13.40 28.67 -0.47
C GLY A 16 13.65 27.29 -1.09
N HIS A 17 12.89 26.27 -0.69
CA HIS A 17 12.97 24.96 -1.34
C HIS A 17 12.20 24.96 -2.67
N THR A 18 12.72 24.21 -3.66
CA THR A 18 12.04 24.02 -4.95
C THR A 18 11.18 22.76 -4.88
N LEU A 19 9.86 22.90 -5.09
CA LEU A 19 8.93 21.79 -5.06
C LEU A 19 8.54 21.43 -6.50
N ILE A 20 8.89 20.22 -6.92
CA ILE A 20 8.63 19.71 -8.26
C ILE A 20 7.56 18.62 -8.15
N PRO A 21 6.46 18.68 -8.95
CA PRO A 21 5.51 17.59 -9.02
C PRO A 21 6.20 16.31 -9.51
N PHE A 22 6.10 15.24 -8.72
CA PHE A 22 6.66 13.93 -9.05
C PHE A 22 5.59 12.86 -8.95
N ASN A 23 5.30 12.21 -10.08
CA ASN A 23 4.33 11.14 -10.14
C ASN A 23 5.05 9.79 -10.02
N PRO A 24 4.81 9.00 -8.96
CA PRO A 24 5.43 7.70 -8.81
C PRO A 24 5.03 6.75 -9.95
N LEU A 25 6.01 6.03 -10.49
CA LEU A 25 5.81 5.14 -11.63
C LEU A 25 4.94 3.95 -11.22
N GLN A 26 3.89 3.65 -12.00
CA GLN A 26 3.11 2.40 -11.93
C GLN A 26 2.78 1.92 -10.49
N VAL A 27 2.13 2.77 -9.68
CA VAL A 27 1.87 2.50 -8.24
C VAL A 27 1.13 1.19 -8.00
N ALA A 28 0.22 0.79 -8.89
CA ALA A 28 -0.48 -0.50 -8.78
C ALA A 28 0.46 -1.71 -8.96
N GLU A 29 1.45 -1.61 -9.85
CA GLU A 29 2.51 -2.62 -9.98
C GLU A 29 3.36 -2.65 -8.72
N ALA A 30 3.78 -1.49 -8.21
CA ALA A 30 4.56 -1.38 -6.99
C ALA A 30 3.84 -2.08 -5.82
N PHE A 31 2.55 -1.80 -5.63
CA PHE A 31 1.77 -2.45 -4.58
C PHE A 31 1.70 -3.96 -4.78
N SER A 32 1.49 -4.44 -6.01
CA SER A 32 1.52 -5.89 -6.30
C SER A 32 2.87 -6.53 -5.97
N LEU A 33 3.98 -5.87 -6.35
CA LEU A 33 5.32 -6.35 -6.02
C LEU A 33 5.57 -6.38 -4.50
N PHE A 34 5.09 -5.36 -3.78
CA PHE A 34 5.13 -5.31 -2.32
C PHE A 34 4.37 -6.48 -1.69
N ILE A 35 3.13 -6.76 -2.14
CA ILE A 35 2.38 -7.94 -1.69
C ILE A 35 3.16 -9.22 -1.93
N GLY A 36 3.73 -9.40 -3.13
CA GLY A 36 4.53 -10.58 -3.45
C GLY A 36 5.74 -10.74 -2.53
N ALA A 37 6.41 -9.63 -2.19
CA ALA A 37 7.57 -9.61 -1.32
C ALA A 37 7.26 -9.99 0.14
N VAL A 38 6.08 -9.61 0.65
CA VAL A 38 5.68 -9.91 2.03
C VAL A 38 4.93 -11.24 2.19
N THR A 39 4.51 -11.86 1.08
CA THR A 39 3.76 -13.13 1.05
C THR A 39 4.57 -14.27 0.43
N VAL A 40 5.86 -14.35 0.74
CA VAL A 40 6.88 -15.20 0.09
C VAL A 40 6.50 -16.67 -0.17
N ASP A 41 5.66 -17.26 0.69
CA ASP A 41 5.17 -18.64 0.60
C ASP A 41 3.63 -18.73 0.62
N GLY A 42 2.96 -17.68 0.11
CA GLY A 42 1.50 -17.56 0.16
C GLY A 42 0.95 -17.43 1.58
N CYS A 43 1.78 -16.90 2.50
CA CYS A 43 1.54 -16.72 3.94
C CYS A 43 1.56 -18.03 4.76
N ARG A 44 1.98 -19.17 4.19
CA ARG A 44 1.87 -20.48 4.86
C ARG A 44 2.63 -20.50 6.19
N TYR A 45 3.85 -19.97 6.22
CA TYR A 45 4.67 -19.91 7.42
C TYR A 45 4.00 -19.10 8.53
N LEU A 46 3.48 -17.91 8.18
CA LEU A 46 2.80 -17.03 9.13
C LEU A 46 1.49 -17.66 9.63
N LEU A 47 0.69 -18.25 8.75
CA LEU A 47 -0.57 -18.92 9.12
C LEU A 47 -0.31 -20.08 10.09
N ASN A 48 0.71 -20.89 9.86
CA ASN A 48 1.06 -21.98 10.79
C ASN A 48 1.41 -21.47 12.19
N LYS A 49 1.92 -20.23 12.31
CA LYS A 49 2.17 -19.59 13.60
C LYS A 49 0.89 -19.07 14.22
N PHE A 50 0.04 -18.42 13.43
CA PHE A 50 -1.22 -17.89 13.94
C PHE A 50 -2.23 -19.00 14.32
N ASP A 51 -2.27 -20.10 13.57
CA ASP A 51 -3.13 -21.26 13.88
C ASP A 51 -2.73 -21.97 15.18
N ALA A 52 -1.50 -21.73 15.65
CA ALA A 52 -0.98 -22.23 16.93
C ALA A 52 -1.18 -21.24 18.10
N ASP A 53 -1.83 -20.10 17.86
CA ASP A 53 -2.05 -19.04 18.85
C ASP A 53 -3.53 -18.61 18.91
N LEU A 54 -3.86 -17.71 19.84
CA LEU A 54 -5.18 -17.10 19.93
C LEU A 54 -5.43 -16.16 18.75
N GLU A 55 -6.61 -16.26 18.16
CA GLU A 55 -7.03 -15.36 17.07
C GLU A 55 -7.21 -13.94 17.60
N CYS A 56 -6.67 -12.96 16.88
CA CYS A 56 -6.85 -11.55 17.19
C CYS A 56 -8.14 -11.04 16.54
N ASP A 57 -8.93 -10.27 17.30
CA ASP A 57 -10.18 -9.69 16.82
C ASP A 57 -9.97 -8.87 15.54
N GLY A 58 -10.80 -9.12 14.52
CA GLY A 58 -10.75 -8.41 13.23
C GLY A 58 -9.83 -9.03 12.17
N TYR A 59 -9.04 -10.06 12.49
CA TYR A 59 -8.11 -10.70 11.54
C TYR A 59 -8.72 -11.92 10.80
N ALA A 60 -9.87 -12.42 11.24
CA ALA A 60 -10.49 -13.63 10.71
C ALA A 60 -10.70 -13.61 9.20
N SER A 61 -11.13 -12.47 8.63
CA SER A 61 -11.40 -12.35 7.20
C SER A 61 -10.14 -12.57 6.35
N ILE A 62 -9.03 -11.88 6.68
CA ILE A 62 -7.78 -11.99 5.95
C ILE A 62 -7.12 -13.36 6.18
N MET A 63 -7.21 -13.89 7.40
CA MET A 63 -6.65 -15.20 7.73
C MET A 63 -7.37 -16.31 6.98
N ASN A 64 -8.71 -16.29 6.99
CA ASN A 64 -9.51 -17.27 6.26
C ASN A 64 -9.26 -17.23 4.75
N MET A 65 -9.15 -16.04 4.15
CA MET A 65 -8.74 -15.89 2.75
C MET A 65 -7.37 -16.53 2.48
N ASN A 66 -6.42 -16.33 3.39
CA ASN A 66 -5.08 -16.91 3.31
C ASN A 66 -5.02 -18.40 3.70
N ARG A 67 -6.08 -19.01 4.24
CA ARG A 67 -6.15 -20.48 4.45
C ARG A 67 -6.60 -21.23 3.20
N VAL A 68 -7.33 -20.57 2.29
CA VAL A 68 -7.82 -21.16 1.03
C VAL A 68 -6.66 -21.71 0.19
N PRO A 69 -6.76 -22.91 -0.42
CA PRO A 69 -5.71 -23.44 -1.30
C PRO A 69 -5.42 -22.52 -2.49
N PHE A 70 -4.15 -22.45 -2.90
CA PHE A 70 -3.67 -21.51 -3.93
C PHE A 70 -4.49 -21.56 -5.24
N ILE A 71 -4.76 -22.76 -5.76
CA ILE A 71 -5.53 -22.93 -7.01
C ILE A 71 -6.91 -22.29 -6.88
N LEU A 72 -7.58 -22.52 -5.75
CA LEU A 72 -8.90 -21.97 -5.49
C LEU A 72 -8.85 -20.44 -5.35
N ARG A 73 -7.81 -19.89 -4.70
CA ARG A 73 -7.60 -18.43 -4.68
C ARG A 73 -7.45 -17.84 -6.09
N ARG A 74 -6.72 -18.52 -6.99
CA ARG A 74 -6.55 -18.07 -8.38
C ARG A 74 -7.86 -18.09 -9.16
N ILE A 75 -8.70 -19.11 -8.94
CA ILE A 75 -10.06 -19.17 -9.51
C ILE A 75 -10.92 -18.04 -8.96
N ILE A 76 -10.92 -17.83 -7.64
CA ILE A 76 -11.64 -16.72 -7.00
C ILE A 76 -11.20 -15.39 -7.61
N ALA A 77 -9.90 -15.13 -7.70
CA ALA A 77 -9.36 -13.91 -8.28
C ALA A 77 -9.68 -13.75 -9.78
N PHE A 78 -9.87 -14.84 -10.52
CA PHE A 78 -10.33 -14.79 -11.91
C PHE A 78 -11.80 -14.36 -11.98
N LEU A 79 -12.67 -14.99 -11.17
CA LEU A 79 -14.10 -14.72 -11.14
C LEU A 79 -14.46 -13.34 -10.57
N THR A 80 -13.71 -12.87 -9.57
CA THR A 80 -13.99 -11.58 -8.92
C THR A 80 -13.37 -10.39 -9.63
N ALA A 81 -12.43 -10.57 -10.56
CA ALA A 81 -11.73 -9.47 -11.22
C ALA A 81 -12.62 -8.43 -11.93
N PRO A 82 -13.75 -8.80 -12.58
CA PRO A 82 -14.63 -7.82 -13.21
C PRO A 82 -15.32 -6.87 -12.22
N PHE A 83 -15.54 -7.33 -10.98
CA PHE A 83 -16.28 -6.60 -9.95
C PHE A 83 -15.35 -5.97 -8.89
N TYR A 84 -14.28 -6.69 -8.55
CA TYR A 84 -13.34 -6.34 -7.49
C TYR A 84 -11.88 -6.46 -7.99
N PRO A 85 -11.45 -5.57 -8.89
CA PRO A 85 -10.13 -5.69 -9.53
C PRO A 85 -8.99 -5.61 -8.51
N ARG A 86 -9.10 -4.77 -7.48
CA ARG A 86 -8.05 -4.59 -6.45
C ARG A 86 -7.79 -5.88 -5.66
N ILE A 87 -8.84 -6.58 -5.23
CA ILE A 87 -8.69 -7.88 -4.54
C ILE A 87 -8.02 -8.88 -5.46
N ALA A 88 -8.51 -8.98 -6.71
CA ALA A 88 -7.98 -9.91 -7.68
C ALA A 88 -6.49 -9.65 -7.93
N HIS A 89 -6.06 -8.38 -7.99
CA HIS A 89 -4.66 -8.00 -8.09
C HIS A 89 -3.84 -8.45 -6.87
N VAL A 90 -4.31 -8.22 -5.65
CA VAL A 90 -3.64 -8.67 -4.42
C VAL A 90 -3.49 -10.19 -4.38
N ILE A 91 -4.56 -10.94 -4.68
CA ILE A 91 -4.50 -12.41 -4.71
C ILE A 91 -3.52 -12.90 -5.78
N ARG A 92 -3.52 -12.26 -6.95
CA ARG A 92 -2.62 -12.65 -8.06
C ARG A 92 -1.15 -12.32 -7.80
N ALA A 93 -0.88 -11.37 -6.93
CA ALA A 93 0.47 -10.97 -6.55
C ALA A 93 1.17 -11.96 -5.62
N MET A 94 0.42 -12.80 -4.89
CA MET A 94 0.98 -13.78 -3.98
C MET A 94 1.71 -14.90 -4.75
N PRO A 95 3.01 -15.15 -4.50
CA PRO A 95 3.76 -16.20 -5.18
C PRO A 95 3.22 -17.59 -4.83
N ARG A 96 3.20 -18.47 -5.83
CA ARG A 96 2.92 -19.90 -5.62
C ARG A 96 4.09 -20.65 -5.02
N ASP A 97 5.28 -20.37 -5.57
CA ASP A 97 6.49 -21.14 -5.36
C ASP A 97 7.74 -20.26 -5.53
N THR A 98 8.90 -20.87 -5.32
CA THR A 98 10.19 -20.17 -5.40
C THR A 98 10.56 -19.73 -6.82
N SER A 99 9.94 -20.29 -7.86
CA SER A 99 10.17 -19.85 -9.24
C SER A 99 9.46 -18.52 -9.48
N GLU A 100 8.18 -18.43 -9.13
CA GLU A 100 7.43 -17.16 -9.20
C GLU A 100 8.04 -16.10 -8.30
N LEU A 101 8.47 -16.46 -7.09
CA LEU A 101 9.13 -15.54 -6.16
C LEU A 101 10.41 -14.91 -6.75
N ARG A 102 11.24 -15.70 -7.44
CA ARG A 102 12.44 -15.18 -8.11
C ARG A 102 12.10 -14.15 -9.19
N CYS A 103 11.06 -14.40 -9.97
CA CYS A 103 10.58 -13.44 -10.97
C CYS A 103 10.04 -12.16 -10.31
N ILE A 104 9.39 -12.27 -9.14
CA ILE A 104 8.96 -11.08 -8.37
C ILE A 104 10.18 -10.28 -7.93
N TYR A 105 11.20 -10.91 -7.35
CA TYR A 105 12.43 -10.22 -6.91
C TYR A 105 13.16 -9.54 -8.06
N GLU A 106 13.29 -10.19 -9.22
CA GLU A 106 13.83 -9.55 -10.42
C GLU A 106 13.05 -8.29 -10.79
N ARG A 107 11.72 -8.34 -10.77
CA ARG A 107 10.86 -7.19 -11.07
C ARG A 107 10.97 -6.08 -10.02
N ILE A 108 11.17 -6.42 -8.74
CA ILE A 108 11.43 -5.45 -7.67
C ILE A 108 12.71 -4.66 -7.96
N GLU A 109 13.79 -5.35 -8.30
CA GLU A 109 15.07 -4.70 -8.64
C GLU A 109 14.95 -3.80 -9.87
N ILE A 110 14.25 -4.25 -10.90
CA ILE A 110 13.95 -3.43 -12.09
C ILE A 110 13.14 -2.19 -11.70
N TYR A 111 12.12 -2.35 -10.85
CA TYR A 111 11.27 -1.25 -10.40
C TYR A 111 12.07 -0.22 -9.59
N ARG A 112 12.88 -0.66 -8.63
CA ARG A 112 13.80 0.18 -7.85
C ARG A 112 14.70 1.00 -8.76
N HIS A 113 15.33 0.34 -9.73
CA HIS A 113 16.21 1.02 -10.69
C HIS A 113 15.47 2.09 -11.51
N LYS A 114 14.27 1.79 -12.01
CA LYS A 114 13.43 2.74 -12.75
C LYS A 114 13.05 3.94 -11.88
N PHE A 115 12.67 3.70 -10.62
CA PHE A 115 12.25 4.73 -9.70
C PHE A 115 13.40 5.69 -9.35
N VAL A 116 14.57 5.14 -8.99
CA VAL A 116 15.78 5.94 -8.72
C VAL A 116 16.18 6.74 -9.95
N ARG A 117 16.17 6.14 -11.15
CA ARG A 117 16.46 6.87 -12.39
C ARG A 117 15.50 8.02 -12.65
N ALA A 118 14.21 7.84 -12.37
CA ALA A 118 13.22 8.90 -12.50
C ALA A 118 13.54 10.07 -11.54
N MET A 119 13.82 9.77 -10.26
CA MET A 119 14.21 10.80 -9.29
C MET A 119 15.47 11.57 -9.72
N VAL A 120 16.52 10.85 -10.12
CA VAL A 120 17.78 11.46 -10.60
C VAL A 120 17.53 12.33 -11.84
N SER A 121 16.75 11.84 -12.80
CA SER A 121 16.43 12.61 -14.03
C SER A 121 15.63 13.88 -13.76
N SER A 122 14.88 13.91 -12.66
CA SER A 122 14.09 15.06 -12.22
C SER A 122 14.81 15.93 -11.18
N ASN A 123 16.07 15.64 -10.85
CA ASN A 123 16.85 16.31 -9.80
C ASN A 123 16.10 16.36 -8.46
N ILE A 124 15.52 15.24 -8.04
CA ILE A 124 14.78 15.13 -6.78
C ILE A 124 15.69 14.63 -5.68
N ASP A 125 15.84 15.44 -4.63
CA ASP A 125 16.61 15.08 -3.43
C ASP A 125 15.78 14.30 -2.40
N ALA A 126 14.49 14.63 -2.27
CA ALA A 126 13.57 14.03 -1.29
C ALA A 126 12.13 14.04 -1.79
N LEU A 127 11.31 13.13 -1.26
CA LEU A 127 9.89 13.02 -1.59
C LEU A 127 9.03 13.56 -0.44
N LEU A 128 8.15 14.51 -0.76
CA LEU A 128 7.08 14.96 0.11
C LEU A 128 5.77 14.29 -0.33
N CYS A 129 5.17 13.49 0.53
CA CYS A 129 3.91 12.81 0.24
C CYS A 129 3.01 12.71 1.48
N PRO A 130 1.71 12.42 1.32
CA PRO A 130 0.87 12.02 2.45
C PRO A 130 1.45 10.79 3.14
N VAL A 131 1.33 10.73 4.47
CA VAL A 131 1.78 9.58 5.27
C VAL A 131 0.80 8.41 5.15
N GLN A 132 -0.48 8.71 5.17
CA GLN A 132 -1.57 7.75 5.20
C GLN A 132 -2.79 8.38 4.51
N VAL A 133 -3.77 7.57 4.11
CA VAL A 133 -5.04 8.07 3.53
C VAL A 133 -6.06 8.51 4.58
N VAL A 134 -5.96 7.98 5.80
CA VAL A 134 -6.89 8.20 6.90
C VAL A 134 -6.17 8.79 8.12
N PRO A 135 -6.87 9.57 8.97
CA PRO A 135 -6.42 9.82 10.34
C PRO A 135 -6.45 8.52 11.17
N ALA A 136 -6.11 8.61 12.45
CA ALA A 136 -6.20 7.45 13.34
C ALA A 136 -7.61 6.86 13.33
N VAL A 137 -7.72 5.57 13.04
CA VAL A 137 -8.99 4.82 12.98
C VAL A 137 -9.17 3.99 14.26
N GLY A 138 -10.43 3.65 14.57
CA GLY A 138 -10.75 2.74 15.67
C GLY A 138 -10.08 1.37 15.49
N HIS A 139 -9.79 0.69 16.60
CA HIS A 139 -8.94 -0.52 16.65
C HIS A 139 -9.33 -1.64 15.66
N VAL A 140 -10.62 -1.81 15.38
CA VAL A 140 -11.14 -2.90 14.53
C VAL A 140 -11.00 -2.64 13.03
N TYR A 141 -10.84 -1.38 12.61
CA TYR A 141 -10.88 -0.98 11.20
C TYR A 141 -9.61 -1.21 10.36
N PRO A 142 -8.37 -1.19 10.91
CA PRO A 142 -7.16 -1.34 10.10
C PRO A 142 -7.15 -2.57 9.19
N MET A 143 -7.75 -3.68 9.64
CA MET A 143 -7.80 -4.92 8.86
C MET A 143 -8.77 -4.86 7.69
N HIS A 144 -9.81 -4.03 7.77
CA HIS A 144 -10.69 -3.72 6.64
C HIS A 144 -10.05 -2.72 5.67
N LEU A 145 -9.09 -1.94 6.15
CA LEU A 145 -8.41 -0.87 5.43
C LEU A 145 -7.02 -1.30 4.92
N PHE A 146 -6.86 -2.56 4.53
CA PHE A 146 -5.55 -3.09 4.10
C PHE A 146 -4.89 -2.28 2.97
N ALA A 147 -5.69 -1.78 2.02
CA ALA A 147 -5.19 -1.00 0.89
C ALA A 147 -4.47 0.30 1.30
N THR A 148 -4.73 0.79 2.51
CA THR A 148 -4.07 1.99 3.06
C THR A 148 -2.57 1.79 3.25
N THR A 149 -2.13 0.53 3.41
CA THR A 149 -0.70 0.18 3.47
C THR A 149 0.09 0.58 2.23
N SER A 150 -0.57 0.90 1.11
CA SER A 150 0.09 1.35 -0.13
C SER A 150 0.99 2.57 0.03
N TYR A 151 0.63 3.53 0.89
CA TYR A 151 1.40 4.78 1.09
C TYR A 151 2.74 4.54 1.79
N CYS A 152 2.80 3.59 2.73
CA CYS A 152 4.03 3.22 3.42
C CYS A 152 4.77 2.06 2.72
N GLY A 153 4.02 1.11 2.18
CA GLY A 153 4.54 -0.12 1.59
C GLY A 153 5.44 0.11 0.39
N ILE A 154 5.21 1.19 -0.38
CA ILE A 154 6.11 1.56 -1.48
C ILE A 154 7.54 1.87 -1.00
N PHE A 155 7.70 2.48 0.17
CA PHE A 155 9.04 2.80 0.70
C PHE A 155 9.75 1.57 1.25
N ASN A 156 9.00 0.61 1.83
CA ASN A 156 9.53 -0.71 2.17
C ASN A 156 9.98 -1.47 0.92
N LEU A 157 9.19 -1.40 -0.16
CA LEU A 157 9.55 -2.00 -1.44
C LEU A 157 10.81 -1.36 -2.02
N LEU A 158 10.90 -0.03 -2.02
CA LEU A 158 12.03 0.72 -2.56
C LEU A 158 13.29 0.61 -1.69
N ASP A 159 13.16 0.18 -0.44
CA ASP A 159 14.21 0.22 0.58
C ASP A 159 14.75 1.64 0.80
N PHE A 160 13.82 2.62 0.85
CA PHE A 160 14.14 4.02 1.07
C PHE A 160 14.00 4.39 2.54
N ALA A 161 14.86 5.28 3.00
CA ALA A 161 14.65 5.96 4.27
C ALA A 161 13.36 6.81 4.19
N ALA A 162 12.39 6.48 5.03
CA ALA A 162 11.12 7.20 5.13
C ALA A 162 10.84 7.58 6.58
N GLY A 163 10.38 8.81 6.80
CA GLY A 163 10.05 9.34 8.12
C GLY A 163 8.77 10.17 8.09
N THR A 164 8.16 10.37 9.24
CA THR A 164 6.91 11.12 9.37
C THR A 164 7.08 12.24 10.39
N VAL A 165 6.43 13.38 10.14
CA VAL A 165 6.42 14.54 11.03
C VAL A 165 4.99 15.02 11.18
N CYS A 166 4.57 15.30 12.42
CA CYS A 166 3.26 15.87 12.68
C CYS A 166 3.25 17.36 12.31
N VAL A 167 2.50 17.72 11.27
CA VAL A 167 2.45 19.09 10.73
C VAL A 167 1.13 19.82 11.02
N SER A 168 0.08 19.09 11.41
CA SER A 168 -1.28 19.61 11.56
C SER A 168 -2.15 18.67 12.39
N LYS A 169 -3.35 19.11 12.76
CA LYS A 169 -4.41 18.32 13.39
C LYS A 169 -5.66 18.35 12.52
N VAL A 170 -6.50 17.31 12.61
CA VAL A 170 -7.81 17.26 11.95
C VAL A 170 -8.68 18.41 12.47
N THR A 171 -9.33 19.12 11.55
CA THR A 171 -10.28 20.20 11.87
C THR A 171 -11.71 19.76 11.57
N GLU A 172 -12.70 20.49 12.09
CA GLU A 172 -14.12 20.24 11.76
C GLU A 172 -14.39 20.34 10.24
N GLU A 173 -13.67 21.23 9.54
CA GLU A 173 -13.82 21.36 8.09
C GLU A 173 -13.27 20.13 7.36
N ASP A 174 -12.16 19.55 7.83
CA ASP A 174 -11.65 18.29 7.27
C ASP A 174 -12.68 17.15 7.41
N GLU A 175 -13.43 17.12 8.52
CA GLU A 175 -14.50 16.13 8.75
C GLU A 175 -15.73 16.37 7.86
N ARG A 176 -16.14 17.63 7.68
CA ARG A 176 -17.23 17.98 6.76
C ARG A 176 -16.90 17.60 5.33
N MET A 177 -15.68 17.93 4.87
CA MET A 177 -15.21 17.56 3.54
C MET A 177 -15.12 16.03 3.35
N LEU A 178 -14.86 15.28 4.42
CA LEU A 178 -14.83 13.82 4.36
C LEU A 178 -16.22 13.22 4.14
N ALA A 179 -17.29 13.86 4.63
CA ALA A 179 -18.66 13.41 4.40
C ALA A 179 -19.05 13.44 2.90
N ASP A 180 -18.42 14.31 2.13
CA ASP A 180 -18.61 14.43 0.67
C ASP A 180 -17.59 13.59 -0.12
N TYR A 181 -16.80 12.73 0.54
CA TYR A 181 -15.81 11.90 -0.15
C TYR A 181 -16.50 10.84 -1.04
N PRO A 182 -16.09 10.69 -2.31
CA PRO A 182 -16.72 9.74 -3.22
C PRO A 182 -16.56 8.27 -2.76
N GLU A 183 -17.67 7.56 -2.68
CA GLU A 183 -17.76 6.13 -2.34
C GLU A 183 -17.86 5.26 -3.61
N ASP A 184 -17.00 5.55 -4.60
CA ASP A 184 -17.08 4.93 -5.93
C ASP A 184 -16.45 3.53 -5.97
N ASP A 185 -15.79 3.12 -4.89
CA ASP A 185 -15.12 1.83 -4.78
C ASP A 185 -16.01 0.82 -4.05
N LEU A 186 -16.40 -0.25 -4.76
CA LEU A 186 -17.17 -1.37 -4.20
C LEU A 186 -16.41 -2.14 -3.09
N TRP A 187 -15.16 -1.78 -2.83
CA TRP A 187 -14.30 -2.31 -1.78
C TRP A 187 -14.35 -1.51 -0.46
N VAL A 188 -15.45 -0.79 -0.20
CA VAL A 188 -15.74 -0.09 1.07
C VAL A 188 -16.93 -0.75 1.75
#